data_AF-A0A6L8I5S3-F1
#
_entry.id   AF-A0A6L8I5S3-F1
#
_cell.length_a   1.000
_cell.length_b   1.000
_cell.length_c   1.000
_cell.angle_alpha   90.00
_cell.angle_beta   90.00
_cell.angle_gamma   90.00
#
_symmetry.space_group_name_H-M   'P 1'
#
loop_
_entity.id
_entity.type
_entity.pdbx_description
1 polymer ?
#
loop_
_entity_poly.entity_id
_entity_poly.type
_entity_poly.pdbx_seq_one_letter_code
_entity_poly.pdbx_strand_id
1 'polypeptide(L)'
;MKKRVCVIGAGPSGLAQLRAFQSAAEQGADVPEVVCFEKQDDWGGLWNYTWRTGVDEHGNQCHGSMYRYLWSNGPKEGLEFADYTFEEHFGKPIASYPPRSVLFDYIKGRVEKAGVRGQIRFNTIVRDVRTLDGGGFEVTARDEAADSEVREAFDHVVVATGHFSVPNVPEYPGFETFNGRILHAHDFRAAREFAGQDVLILGTSYSAEDIGSQCWKYGAKSITSCWRTAPMPYEWPDNWTVVPALEGVEGRTAHFKDGTSKEVDAIVLCTGYLHHFAFLP
;
A
#
# COMPACT_ATOMS: atom_id res chain seq x y z
N MET A 1 26.84 27.35 -2.35
CA MET A 1 26.00 26.50 -1.49
C MET A 1 25.65 25.25 -2.25
N LYS A 2 25.63 24.11 -1.56
CA LYS A 2 25.20 22.84 -2.16
C LYS A 2 23.68 22.88 -2.35
N LYS A 3 23.18 22.43 -3.51
CA LYS A 3 21.74 22.33 -3.76
C LYS A 3 21.09 21.38 -2.75
N ARG A 4 19.83 21.61 -2.38
CA ARG A 4 19.07 20.77 -1.43
C ARG A 4 17.86 20.13 -2.10
N VAL A 5 17.65 18.84 -1.87
CA VAL A 5 16.51 18.06 -2.39
C VAL A 5 15.74 17.44 -1.24
N CYS A 6 14.42 17.64 -1.24
CA CYS A 6 13.50 16.93 -0.35
C CYS A 6 12.91 15.71 -1.08
N VAL A 7 12.95 14.54 -0.44
CA VAL A 7 12.24 13.33 -0.88
C VAL A 7 11.13 13.02 0.11
N ILE A 8 9.89 12.94 -0.37
CA ILE A 8 8.73 12.70 0.51
C ILE A 8 8.29 11.24 0.38
N GLY A 9 8.55 10.46 1.43
CA GLY A 9 8.27 9.03 1.52
C GLY A 9 9.52 8.17 1.33
N ALA A 10 9.75 7.23 2.25
CA ALA A 10 10.81 6.22 2.21
C ALA A 10 10.26 4.82 1.84
N GLY A 11 9.23 4.79 0.98
CA GLY A 11 8.84 3.57 0.24
C GLY A 11 9.83 3.23 -0.88
N PRO A 12 9.59 2.15 -1.66
CA PRO A 12 10.52 1.71 -2.71
C PRO A 12 10.95 2.82 -3.68
N SER A 13 10.05 3.73 -4.07
CA SER A 13 10.37 4.85 -4.96
C SER A 13 11.31 5.87 -4.32
N GLY A 14 11.05 6.29 -3.07
CA GLY A 14 11.92 7.23 -2.36
C GLY A 14 13.28 6.62 -2.04
N LEU A 15 13.29 5.36 -1.61
CA LEU A 15 14.51 4.58 -1.43
C LEU A 15 15.35 4.47 -2.71
N ALA A 16 14.70 4.26 -3.87
CA ALA A 16 15.38 4.28 -5.16
C ALA A 16 15.97 5.65 -5.49
N GLN A 17 15.27 6.74 -5.15
CA GLN A 17 15.77 8.11 -5.34
C GLN A 17 17.01 8.39 -4.49
N LEU A 18 17.03 7.93 -3.23
CA LEU A 18 18.21 8.04 -2.35
C LEU A 18 19.38 7.21 -2.90
N ARG A 19 19.13 5.97 -3.32
CA ARG A 19 20.14 5.10 -3.95
C ARG A 19 20.68 5.71 -5.23
N ALA A 20 19.86 6.38 -6.04
CA ALA A 20 20.31 7.03 -7.27
C ALA A 20 21.33 8.15 -6.98
N PHE A 21 21.04 9.04 -6.02
CA PHE A 21 22.02 10.04 -5.59
C PHE A 21 23.26 9.40 -4.99
N GLN A 22 23.10 8.38 -4.15
CA GLN A 22 24.24 7.73 -3.51
C GLN A 22 25.15 7.02 -4.54
N SER A 23 24.59 6.35 -5.55
CA SER A 23 25.36 5.75 -6.65
C SER A 23 26.11 6.79 -7.49
N ALA A 24 25.51 7.95 -7.76
CA ALA A 24 26.20 9.05 -8.46
C ALA A 24 27.36 9.61 -7.61
N ALA A 25 27.19 9.72 -6.30
CA ALA A 25 28.24 10.16 -5.38
C ALA A 25 29.41 9.15 -5.32
N GLU A 26 29.13 7.85 -5.33
CA GLU A 26 30.15 6.79 -5.42
C GLU A 26 30.99 6.90 -6.71
N GLN A 27 30.38 7.41 -7.79
CA GLN A 27 31.05 7.68 -9.07
C GLN A 27 31.77 9.04 -9.11
N GLY A 28 31.80 9.77 -8.00
CA GLY A 28 32.50 11.05 -7.87
C GLY A 28 31.71 12.28 -8.32
N ALA A 29 30.41 12.16 -8.60
CA ALA A 29 29.57 13.31 -8.92
C ALA A 29 29.31 14.18 -7.67
N ASP A 30 29.25 15.50 -7.85
CA ASP A 30 28.76 16.41 -6.81
C ASP A 30 27.23 16.35 -6.76
N VAL A 31 26.71 15.53 -5.85
CA VAL A 31 25.27 15.32 -5.63
C VAL A 31 24.73 16.33 -4.62
N PRO A 32 23.46 16.77 -4.66
CA PRO A 32 22.90 17.69 -3.67
C PRO A 32 22.90 17.13 -2.23
N GLU A 33 22.65 18.00 -1.24
CA GLU A 33 22.17 17.56 0.08
C GLU A 33 20.76 16.98 -0.08
N VAL A 34 20.52 15.80 0.48
CA VAL A 34 19.23 15.12 0.39
C VAL A 34 18.66 14.90 1.77
N VAL A 35 17.41 15.32 1.96
CA VAL A 35 16.61 15.04 3.16
C VAL A 35 15.38 14.27 2.73
N CYS A 36 15.12 13.14 3.37
CA CYS A 36 13.93 12.35 3.16
C CYS A 36 13.04 12.39 4.41
N PHE A 37 11.76 12.66 4.22
CA PHE A 37 10.75 12.59 5.28
C PHE A 37 9.90 11.35 5.11
N GLU A 38 9.79 10.53 6.15
CA GLU A 38 8.93 9.34 6.21
C GLU A 38 8.05 9.42 7.44
N LYS A 39 6.74 9.27 7.26
CA LYS A 39 5.79 9.36 8.36
C LYS A 39 5.80 8.13 9.27
N GLN A 40 6.17 6.96 8.75
CA GLN A 40 6.29 5.72 9.51
C GLN A 40 7.60 5.69 10.30
N ASP A 41 7.70 4.76 11.23
CA ASP A 41 8.85 4.52 12.11
C ASP A 41 10.02 3.81 11.42
N ASP A 42 9.75 3.14 10.30
CA ASP A 42 10.74 2.52 9.42
C ASP A 42 10.35 2.65 7.95
N TRP A 43 11.32 2.40 7.07
CA TRP A 43 11.17 2.50 5.62
C TRP A 43 10.36 1.35 5.02
N GLY A 44 10.21 1.36 3.70
CA GLY A 44 9.61 0.27 2.92
C GLY A 44 8.18 0.54 2.47
N GLY A 45 7.57 1.63 2.95
CA GLY A 45 6.25 2.08 2.49
C GLY A 45 5.20 0.99 2.70
N LEU A 46 4.50 0.57 1.64
CA LEU A 46 3.51 -0.52 1.70
C LEU A 46 4.07 -1.83 2.26
N TRP A 47 5.37 -2.10 2.09
CA TRP A 47 6.01 -3.33 2.55
C TRP A 47 6.25 -3.34 4.06
N ASN A 48 6.22 -2.19 4.73
CA ASN A 48 6.30 -2.10 6.19
C ASN A 48 4.93 -2.47 6.79
N TYR A 49 4.78 -3.74 7.17
CA TYR A 49 3.48 -4.24 7.62
C TYR A 49 3.14 -3.74 9.03
N THR A 50 1.91 -3.24 9.18
CA THR A 50 1.33 -2.89 10.47
C THR A 50 -0.01 -3.62 10.67
N TRP A 51 -0.32 -3.95 11.93
CA TRP A 51 -1.64 -4.49 12.30
C TRP A 51 -2.71 -3.40 12.38
N ARG A 52 -2.31 -2.12 12.50
CA ARG A 52 -3.23 -0.97 12.63
C ARG A 52 -4.01 -0.76 11.33
N THR A 53 -5.23 -0.24 11.46
CA THR A 53 -6.17 0.09 10.37
C THR A 53 -6.79 1.45 10.65
N GLY A 54 -7.24 2.16 9.61
CA GLY A 54 -7.73 3.55 9.76
C GLY A 54 -6.58 4.53 10.06
N VAL A 55 -6.26 4.72 11.34
CA VAL A 55 -5.20 5.65 11.80
C VAL A 55 -4.06 4.96 12.54
N ASP A 56 -2.86 5.50 12.44
CA ASP A 56 -1.67 5.06 13.15
C ASP A 56 -1.60 5.60 14.60
N GLU A 57 -0.53 5.32 15.33
CA GLU A 57 -0.32 5.82 16.70
C GLU A 57 -0.33 7.35 16.84
N HIS A 58 -0.06 8.08 15.76
CA HIS A 58 0.00 9.54 15.75
C HIS A 58 -1.29 10.17 15.21
N GLY A 59 -2.32 9.36 14.96
CA GLY A 59 -3.60 9.82 14.42
C GLY A 59 -3.55 10.14 12.92
N ASN A 60 -2.46 9.82 12.24
CA ASN A 60 -2.36 9.96 10.79
C ASN A 60 -2.97 8.72 10.11
N GLN A 61 -3.48 8.86 8.89
CA GLN A 61 -4.01 7.72 8.15
C GLN A 61 -2.94 6.63 7.99
N CYS A 62 -3.28 5.37 8.27
CA CYS A 62 -2.41 4.22 8.02
C CYS A 62 -1.94 4.20 6.56
N HIS A 63 -0.65 3.95 6.31
CA HIS A 63 -0.12 3.88 4.94
C HIS A 63 -0.30 2.50 4.30
N GLY A 64 -0.04 1.45 5.08
CA GLY A 64 0.04 0.08 4.59
C GLY A 64 -1.33 -0.52 4.26
N SER A 65 -1.44 -1.05 3.04
CA SER A 65 -2.59 -1.83 2.56
C SER A 65 -2.29 -3.34 2.45
N MET A 66 -1.12 -3.76 2.96
CA MET A 66 -0.71 -5.16 2.94
C MET A 66 -1.29 -5.93 4.12
N TYR A 67 -1.53 -7.22 3.90
CA TYR A 67 -2.14 -8.12 4.87
C TYR A 67 -1.22 -9.29 5.21
N ARG A 68 -1.57 -10.00 6.28
CA ARG A 68 -0.92 -11.27 6.62
C ARG A 68 -1.08 -12.24 5.45
N TYR A 69 -0.04 -13.06 5.28
CA TYR A 69 0.03 -14.09 4.25
C TYR A 69 0.17 -13.59 2.81
N LEU A 70 0.30 -12.27 2.59
CA LEU A 70 0.58 -11.70 1.28
C LEU A 70 1.91 -12.22 0.73
N TRP A 71 1.87 -12.71 -0.51
CA TRP A 71 3.03 -13.12 -1.30
C TRP A 71 3.14 -12.20 -2.51
N SER A 72 4.29 -12.23 -3.20
CA SER A 72 4.43 -11.57 -4.49
C SER A 72 3.27 -11.95 -5.42
N ASN A 73 2.63 -10.99 -6.06
CA ASN A 73 1.55 -11.24 -7.03
C ASN A 73 2.10 -11.49 -8.45
N GLY A 74 3.38 -11.25 -8.67
CA GLY A 74 4.10 -11.53 -9.92
C GLY A 74 5.43 -12.22 -9.65
N PRO A 75 6.06 -12.80 -10.69
CA PRO A 75 7.34 -13.46 -10.56
C PRO A 75 8.41 -12.47 -10.09
N LYS A 76 9.19 -12.85 -9.07
CA LYS A 76 10.24 -11.99 -8.49
C LYS A 76 11.28 -11.57 -9.53
N GLU A 77 11.50 -12.39 -10.56
CA GLU A 77 12.41 -12.12 -11.67
C GLU A 77 11.99 -10.86 -12.46
N GLY A 78 10.69 -10.52 -12.48
CA GLY A 78 10.19 -9.30 -13.13
C GLY A 78 10.39 -8.02 -12.30
N LEU A 79 10.80 -8.15 -11.04
CA LEU A 79 11.02 -7.03 -10.11
C LEU A 79 12.42 -7.02 -9.49
N GLU A 80 13.31 -7.90 -9.96
CA GLU A 80 14.68 -7.98 -9.49
C GLU A 80 15.44 -6.68 -9.81
N PHE A 81 16.16 -6.15 -8.83
CA PHE A 81 16.98 -4.96 -9.02
C PHE A 81 18.22 -5.32 -9.84
N ALA A 82 18.43 -4.58 -10.93
CA ALA A 82 19.59 -4.77 -11.81
C ALA A 82 20.94 -4.54 -11.10
N ASP A 83 20.96 -3.73 -10.04
CA ASP A 83 22.16 -3.40 -9.26
C ASP A 83 22.30 -4.19 -7.95
N TYR A 84 21.38 -5.12 -7.67
CA TYR A 84 21.35 -5.91 -6.43
C TYR A 84 20.50 -7.17 -6.61
N THR A 85 21.11 -8.31 -6.94
CA THR A 85 20.34 -9.52 -7.30
C THR A 85 19.79 -10.27 -6.08
N PHE A 86 18.77 -11.10 -6.28
CA PHE A 86 18.27 -12.02 -5.25
C PHE A 86 19.36 -12.96 -4.75
N GLU A 87 20.22 -13.44 -5.65
CA GLU A 87 21.34 -14.32 -5.29
C GLU A 87 22.41 -13.59 -4.47
N GLU A 88 22.72 -12.34 -4.79
CA GLU A 88 23.62 -11.51 -3.97
C GLU A 88 23.09 -11.35 -2.54
N HIS A 89 21.79 -11.09 -2.40
CA HIS A 89 21.18 -10.85 -1.09
C HIS A 89 21.02 -12.14 -0.26
N PHE A 90 20.47 -13.21 -0.86
CA PHE A 90 20.12 -14.44 -0.13
C PHE A 90 21.21 -15.52 -0.17
N GLY A 91 22.22 -15.39 -1.04
CA GLY A 91 23.30 -16.36 -1.22
C GLY A 91 22.86 -17.71 -1.79
N LYS A 92 21.61 -17.82 -2.26
CA LYS A 92 21.03 -19.03 -2.84
C LYS A 92 19.80 -18.72 -3.70
N PRO A 93 19.43 -19.61 -4.63
CA PRO A 93 18.15 -19.53 -5.32
C PRO A 93 16.97 -19.67 -4.34
N ILE A 94 15.91 -18.90 -4.57
CA ILE A 94 14.62 -19.01 -3.88
C ILE A 94 13.49 -19.07 -4.92
N ALA A 95 12.31 -19.57 -4.51
CA ALA A 95 11.15 -19.65 -5.38
C ALA A 95 10.68 -18.26 -5.87
N SER A 96 9.97 -18.23 -7.01
CA SER A 96 9.63 -16.99 -7.71
C SER A 96 8.52 -16.14 -7.08
N TYR A 97 7.79 -16.68 -6.10
CA TYR A 97 6.71 -15.95 -5.41
C TYR A 97 7.01 -15.87 -3.91
N PRO A 98 7.99 -15.06 -3.48
CA PRO A 98 8.34 -14.92 -2.08
C PRO A 98 7.23 -14.24 -1.25
N PRO A 99 7.07 -14.58 0.05
CA PRO A 99 6.22 -13.84 0.97
C PRO A 99 6.65 -12.37 1.13
N ARG A 100 5.72 -11.51 1.55
CA ARG A 100 5.97 -10.08 1.83
C ARG A 100 7.25 -9.83 2.63
N SER A 101 7.43 -10.57 3.73
CA SER A 101 8.58 -10.37 4.63
C SER A 101 9.92 -10.64 3.95
N VAL A 102 9.95 -11.58 2.99
CA VAL A 102 11.15 -11.92 2.22
C VAL A 102 11.46 -10.81 1.21
N LEU A 103 10.46 -10.27 0.53
CA LEU A 103 10.67 -9.12 -0.36
C LEU A 103 11.05 -7.84 0.40
N PHE A 104 10.47 -7.61 1.57
CA PHE A 104 10.86 -6.51 2.43
C PHE A 104 12.35 -6.61 2.84
N ASP A 105 12.81 -7.80 3.24
CA ASP A 105 14.20 -8.07 3.57
C ASP A 105 15.14 -7.76 2.39
N TYR A 106 14.77 -8.21 1.19
CA TYR A 106 15.49 -7.92 -0.06
C TYR A 106 15.58 -6.42 -0.39
N ILE A 107 14.45 -5.69 -0.29
CA ILE A 107 14.41 -4.23 -0.51
C ILE A 107 15.28 -3.51 0.51
N LYS A 108 15.16 -3.90 1.78
CA LYS A 108 15.91 -3.35 2.91
C LYS A 108 17.42 -3.57 2.74
N GLY A 109 17.85 -4.78 2.40
CA GLY A 109 19.27 -5.11 2.23
C GLY A 109 19.98 -4.23 1.21
N ARG A 110 19.30 -3.87 0.10
CA ARG A 110 19.86 -2.97 -0.92
C ARG A 110 20.19 -1.59 -0.35
N VAL A 111 19.29 -1.01 0.42
CA VAL A 111 19.46 0.35 0.96
C VAL A 111 20.33 0.41 2.20
N GLU A 112 20.39 -0.68 2.96
CA GLU A 112 21.38 -0.85 4.03
C GLU A 112 22.80 -0.89 3.46
N LYS A 113 23.03 -1.66 2.39
CA LYS A 113 24.31 -1.67 1.68
C LYS A 113 24.71 -0.29 1.15
N ALA A 114 23.73 0.50 0.70
CA ALA A 114 23.96 1.86 0.21
C ALA A 114 24.21 2.91 1.31
N GLY A 115 23.93 2.59 2.59
CA GLY A 115 24.18 3.50 3.71
C GLY A 115 23.34 4.79 3.69
N VAL A 116 22.16 4.79 3.03
CA VAL A 116 21.34 6.00 2.84
C VAL A 116 20.43 6.34 4.03
N ARG A 117 20.36 5.47 5.06
CA ARG A 117 19.44 5.63 6.19
C ARG A 117 19.58 6.97 6.91
N GLY A 118 20.81 7.48 7.03
CA GLY A 118 21.09 8.76 7.69
C GLY A 118 20.48 10.00 7.01
N GLN A 119 19.98 9.86 5.78
CA GLN A 119 19.29 10.93 5.05
C GLN A 119 17.79 10.98 5.38
N ILE A 120 17.26 9.98 6.11
CA ILE A 120 15.83 9.81 6.36
C ILE A 120 15.48 10.26 7.77
N ARG A 121 14.43 11.07 7.89
CA ARG A 121 13.78 11.46 9.13
C ARG A 121 12.46 10.70 9.24
N PHE A 122 12.46 9.65 10.06
CA PHE A 122 11.29 8.82 10.36
C PHE A 122 10.35 9.53 11.33
N ASN A 123 9.13 8.99 11.48
CA ASN A 123 8.06 9.61 12.29
C ASN A 123 7.80 11.08 11.93
N THR A 124 8.12 11.47 10.70
CA THR A 124 8.08 12.87 10.26
C THR A 124 7.19 12.98 9.03
N ILE A 125 6.01 13.55 9.20
CA ILE A 125 5.02 13.71 8.13
C ILE A 125 5.14 15.09 7.49
N VAL A 126 5.17 15.14 6.15
CA VAL A 126 5.06 16.41 5.42
C VAL A 126 3.63 16.90 5.45
N ARG A 127 3.43 18.15 5.88
CA ARG A 127 2.13 18.81 6.06
C ARG A 127 1.81 19.78 4.94
N ASP A 128 2.82 20.43 4.35
CA ASP A 128 2.62 21.42 3.30
C ASP A 128 3.88 21.55 2.43
N VAL A 129 3.70 21.81 1.14
CA VAL A 129 4.77 22.14 0.19
C VAL A 129 4.34 23.32 -0.66
N ARG A 130 5.08 24.43 -0.57
CA ARG A 130 4.80 25.65 -1.33
C ARG A 130 5.97 26.05 -2.19
N THR A 131 5.70 26.62 -3.36
CA THR A 131 6.72 27.30 -4.15
C THR A 131 7.15 28.60 -3.47
N LEU A 132 8.45 28.89 -3.51
CA LEU A 132 9.00 30.15 -3.00
C LEU A 132 9.17 31.20 -4.10
N ASP A 133 9.04 32.48 -3.74
CA ASP A 133 9.39 33.59 -4.60
C ASP A 133 10.90 33.56 -4.91
N GLY A 134 11.26 33.52 -6.19
CA GLY A 134 12.66 33.35 -6.63
C GLY A 134 13.08 31.89 -6.89
N GLY A 135 12.16 30.94 -6.75
CA GLY A 135 12.35 29.52 -7.10
C GLY A 135 12.62 28.61 -5.91
N GLY A 136 12.41 27.31 -6.12
CA GLY A 136 12.48 26.30 -5.06
C GLY A 136 11.18 26.18 -4.28
N PHE A 137 11.25 25.49 -3.14
CA PHE A 137 10.11 25.05 -2.35
C PHE A 137 10.36 25.23 -0.86
N GLU A 138 9.34 25.63 -0.11
CA GLU A 138 9.28 25.47 1.34
C GLU A 138 8.50 24.21 1.66
N VAL A 139 9.09 23.32 2.45
CA VAL A 139 8.45 22.09 2.95
C VAL A 139 8.23 22.24 4.45
N THR A 140 6.98 22.11 4.87
CA THR A 140 6.59 22.05 6.28
C THR A 140 6.42 20.59 6.67
N ALA A 141 7.14 20.13 7.70
CA ALA A 141 7.08 18.75 8.18
C ALA A 141 6.99 18.71 9.71
N ARG A 142 6.22 17.77 10.25
CA ARG A 142 6.04 17.56 11.69
C ARG A 142 6.67 16.25 12.11
N ASP A 143 7.61 16.32 13.05
CA ASP A 143 8.10 15.17 13.80
C ASP A 143 7.05 14.82 14.86
N GLU A 144 6.37 13.70 14.67
CA GLU A 144 5.27 13.23 15.53
C GLU A 144 5.76 12.68 16.87
N ALA A 145 7.03 12.26 16.95
CA ALA A 145 7.62 11.77 18.20
C ALA A 145 8.08 12.93 19.09
N ALA A 146 8.66 13.98 18.49
CA ALA A 146 9.08 15.19 19.19
C ALA A 146 7.96 16.23 19.35
N ASP A 147 6.82 16.01 18.69
CA ASP A 147 5.69 16.96 18.61
C ASP A 147 6.13 18.37 18.17
N SER A 148 6.95 18.43 17.12
CA SER A 148 7.54 19.68 16.64
C SER A 148 7.44 19.82 15.11
N GLU A 149 7.28 21.05 14.65
CA GLU A 149 7.19 21.39 13.22
C GLU A 149 8.48 22.09 12.77
N VAL A 150 8.97 21.69 11.60
CA VAL A 150 10.07 22.35 10.90
C VAL A 150 9.60 22.86 9.54
N ARG A 151 10.16 24.00 9.13
CA ARG A 151 10.01 24.55 7.79
C ARG A 151 11.39 24.69 7.18
N GLU A 152 11.57 24.05 6.02
CA GLU A 152 12.87 24.03 5.36
C GLU A 152 12.72 24.36 3.88
N ALA A 153 13.66 25.16 3.37
CA ALA A 153 13.75 25.49 1.96
C ALA A 153 14.57 24.43 1.21
N PHE A 154 14.06 24.01 0.06
CA PHE A 154 14.67 23.06 -0.86
C PHE A 154 14.66 23.60 -2.28
N ASP A 155 15.69 23.30 -3.06
CA ASP A 155 15.72 23.65 -4.48
C ASP A 155 14.78 22.75 -5.29
N HIS A 156 14.60 21.49 -4.87
CA HIS A 156 13.73 20.52 -5.51
C HIS A 156 12.99 19.65 -4.50
N VAL A 157 11.80 19.18 -4.89
CA VAL A 157 10.99 18.21 -4.14
C VAL A 157 10.67 17.03 -5.04
N VAL A 158 10.87 15.82 -4.53
CA VAL A 158 10.52 14.54 -5.17
C VAL A 158 9.43 13.88 -4.34
N VAL A 159 8.21 13.81 -4.88
CA VAL A 159 7.07 13.18 -4.22
C VAL A 159 7.06 11.68 -4.48
N ALA A 160 7.25 10.87 -3.44
CA ALA A 160 7.32 9.42 -3.48
C ALA A 160 6.34 8.75 -2.49
N THR A 161 5.18 9.39 -2.27
CA THR A 161 4.18 9.01 -1.25
C THR A 161 3.24 7.88 -1.67
N GLY A 162 3.39 7.32 -2.87
CA GLY A 162 2.52 6.26 -3.38
C GLY A 162 1.08 6.69 -3.67
N HIS A 163 0.27 5.75 -4.15
CA HIS A 163 -1.13 5.98 -4.53
C HIS A 163 -2.04 4.75 -4.27
N PHE A 164 -1.62 3.86 -3.36
CA PHE A 164 -2.38 2.66 -2.96
C PHE A 164 -2.64 2.64 -1.44
N SER A 165 -2.87 3.82 -0.86
CA SER A 165 -3.12 3.98 0.59
C SER A 165 -4.41 4.72 0.90
N VAL A 166 -4.90 5.60 0.02
CA VAL A 166 -6.18 6.29 0.22
C VAL A 166 -7.30 5.54 -0.49
N PRO A 167 -8.20 4.86 0.24
CA PRO A 167 -9.15 3.92 -0.36
C PRO A 167 -10.26 4.65 -1.13
N ASN A 168 -10.70 4.05 -2.23
CA ASN A 168 -11.95 4.45 -2.90
C ASN A 168 -13.09 3.61 -2.33
N VAL A 169 -13.93 4.22 -1.48
CA VAL A 169 -14.98 3.51 -0.71
C VAL A 169 -16.36 3.95 -1.21
N PRO A 170 -16.93 3.29 -2.23
CA PRO A 170 -18.27 3.59 -2.70
C PRO A 170 -19.32 3.12 -1.67
N GLU A 171 -20.40 3.89 -1.56
CA GLU A 171 -21.57 3.55 -0.78
C GLU A 171 -22.60 2.81 -1.65
N TYR A 172 -23.30 1.85 -1.06
CA TYR A 172 -24.40 1.12 -1.70
C TYR A 172 -25.63 1.16 -0.77
N PRO A 173 -26.86 1.15 -1.32
CA PRO A 173 -28.07 1.08 -0.52
C PRO A 173 -28.03 -0.07 0.50
N GLY A 174 -28.34 0.24 1.76
CA GLY A 174 -28.44 -0.73 2.85
C GLY A 174 -27.13 -0.98 3.61
N PHE A 175 -26.00 -0.43 3.18
CA PHE A 175 -24.72 -0.57 3.91
C PHE A 175 -24.81 -0.07 5.35
N GLU A 176 -25.59 0.98 5.59
CA GLU A 176 -25.82 1.58 6.91
C GLU A 176 -26.63 0.68 7.87
N THR A 177 -27.37 -0.29 7.34
CA THR A 177 -28.16 -1.26 8.14
C THR A 177 -27.63 -2.69 8.05
N PHE A 178 -26.58 -2.93 7.26
CA PHE A 178 -25.96 -4.25 7.11
C PHE A 178 -25.40 -4.75 8.44
N ASN A 179 -25.94 -5.87 8.94
CA ASN A 179 -25.53 -6.44 10.22
C ASN A 179 -24.35 -7.41 10.04
N GLY A 180 -23.23 -6.90 9.52
CA GLY A 180 -22.01 -7.64 9.27
C GLY A 180 -20.82 -6.69 9.06
N ARG A 181 -19.62 -7.23 8.84
CA ARG A 181 -18.44 -6.38 8.65
C ARG A 181 -18.39 -5.87 7.21
N ILE A 182 -18.34 -4.55 7.03
CA ILE A 182 -17.96 -3.90 5.77
C ILE A 182 -16.57 -3.29 5.96
N LEU A 183 -15.64 -3.59 5.06
CA LEU A 183 -14.30 -2.99 5.07
C LEU A 183 -13.75 -2.81 3.67
N HIS A 184 -12.88 -1.82 3.46
CA HIS A 184 -12.08 -1.74 2.23
C HIS A 184 -10.87 -2.67 2.31
N ALA A 185 -10.35 -3.09 1.16
CA ALA A 185 -9.11 -3.86 1.02
C ALA A 185 -7.92 -3.23 1.76
N HIS A 186 -7.92 -1.92 1.93
CA HIS A 186 -6.93 -1.15 2.70
C HIS A 186 -6.86 -1.59 4.17
N ASP A 187 -8.01 -1.89 4.79
CA ASP A 187 -8.13 -2.26 6.20
C ASP A 187 -8.14 -3.78 6.41
N PHE A 188 -8.05 -4.56 5.34
CA PHE A 188 -7.93 -6.01 5.45
C PHE A 188 -6.56 -6.38 6.05
N ARG A 189 -6.56 -7.29 7.04
CA ARG A 189 -5.32 -7.72 7.72
C ARG A 189 -5.14 -9.22 7.80
N ALA A 190 -6.18 -9.99 8.13
CA ALA A 190 -6.04 -11.43 8.33
C ALA A 190 -7.26 -12.20 7.84
N ALA A 191 -7.07 -13.01 6.80
CA ALA A 191 -8.12 -13.85 6.21
C ALA A 191 -8.79 -14.82 7.20
N ARG A 192 -8.07 -15.24 8.25
CA ARG A 192 -8.60 -16.13 9.31
C ARG A 192 -9.78 -15.53 10.07
N GLU A 193 -9.96 -14.22 10.04
CA GLU A 193 -11.14 -13.56 10.58
C GLU A 193 -12.43 -14.05 9.91
N PHE A 194 -12.36 -14.35 8.61
CA PHE A 194 -13.49 -14.75 7.79
C PHE A 194 -13.63 -16.27 7.65
N ALA A 195 -12.93 -17.05 8.49
CA ALA A 195 -13.07 -18.50 8.47
C ALA A 195 -14.49 -18.93 8.84
N GLY A 196 -15.08 -19.83 8.06
CA GLY A 196 -16.46 -20.30 8.21
C GLY A 196 -17.53 -19.32 7.74
N GLN A 197 -17.15 -18.16 7.19
CA GLN A 197 -18.08 -17.11 6.77
C GLN A 197 -18.33 -17.10 5.26
N ASP A 198 -19.51 -16.61 4.87
CA ASP A 198 -19.88 -16.28 3.49
C ASP A 198 -19.42 -14.85 3.15
N VAL A 199 -18.36 -14.69 2.35
CA VAL A 199 -17.69 -13.40 2.11
C VAL A 199 -18.02 -12.84 0.73
N LEU A 200 -18.50 -11.60 0.68
CA LEU A 200 -18.71 -10.84 -0.55
C LEU A 200 -17.48 -9.98 -0.87
N ILE A 201 -16.94 -10.10 -2.08
CA ILE A 201 -15.80 -9.32 -2.60
C ILE A 201 -16.28 -8.40 -3.73
N LEU A 202 -16.23 -7.08 -3.52
CA LEU A 202 -16.58 -6.09 -4.56
C LEU A 202 -15.34 -5.66 -5.32
N GLY A 203 -15.19 -6.10 -6.57
CA GLY A 203 -14.05 -5.71 -7.40
C GLY A 203 -13.62 -6.81 -8.37
N THR A 204 -12.77 -6.44 -9.32
CA THR A 204 -12.33 -7.31 -10.45
C THR A 204 -10.87 -7.12 -10.82
N SER A 205 -10.05 -6.74 -9.85
CA SER A 205 -8.61 -6.54 -10.05
C SER A 205 -7.83 -7.21 -8.91
N TYR A 206 -6.53 -7.02 -8.86
CA TYR A 206 -5.60 -7.75 -7.99
C TYR A 206 -6.03 -7.87 -6.52
N SER A 207 -6.61 -6.81 -5.94
CA SER A 207 -7.11 -6.89 -4.56
C SER A 207 -8.25 -7.89 -4.40
N ALA A 208 -9.19 -7.96 -5.35
CA ALA A 208 -10.29 -8.91 -5.32
C ALA A 208 -9.80 -10.34 -5.52
N GLU A 209 -8.89 -10.54 -6.47
CA GLU A 209 -8.26 -11.83 -6.75
C GLU A 209 -7.54 -12.37 -5.52
N ASP A 210 -6.58 -11.61 -4.97
CA ASP A 210 -5.73 -12.13 -3.91
C ASP A 210 -6.44 -12.17 -2.55
N ILE A 211 -7.19 -11.13 -2.15
CA ILE A 211 -7.93 -11.14 -0.88
C ILE A 211 -8.98 -12.27 -0.88
N GLY A 212 -9.72 -12.43 -1.97
CA GLY A 212 -10.65 -13.56 -2.11
C GLY A 212 -9.90 -14.90 -2.02
N SER A 213 -8.73 -15.03 -2.65
CA SER A 213 -7.87 -16.21 -2.57
C SER A 213 -7.35 -16.47 -1.16
N GLN A 214 -7.00 -15.44 -0.39
CA GLN A 214 -6.62 -15.59 1.02
C GLN A 214 -7.82 -16.05 1.85
N CYS A 215 -9.00 -15.44 1.69
CA CYS A 215 -10.21 -15.88 2.40
C CYS A 215 -10.54 -17.35 2.08
N TRP A 216 -10.48 -17.74 0.81
CA TRP A 216 -10.62 -19.14 0.38
C TRP A 216 -9.60 -20.06 1.07
N LYS A 217 -8.30 -19.74 0.95
CA LYS A 217 -7.19 -20.54 1.49
C LYS A 217 -7.26 -20.71 3.01
N TYR A 218 -7.75 -19.69 3.73
CA TYR A 218 -7.83 -19.69 5.18
C TYR A 218 -9.20 -20.06 5.74
N GLY A 219 -10.07 -20.64 4.90
CA GLY A 219 -11.24 -21.39 5.33
C GLY A 219 -12.56 -20.62 5.36
N ALA A 220 -12.72 -19.57 4.54
CA ALA A 220 -14.04 -19.00 4.29
C ALA A 220 -15.00 -20.09 3.76
N LYS A 221 -16.26 -20.05 4.20
CA LYS A 221 -17.28 -21.03 3.81
C LYS A 221 -17.60 -20.89 2.32
N SER A 222 -17.83 -19.66 1.86
CA SER A 222 -17.93 -19.36 0.44
C SER A 222 -17.43 -17.95 0.13
N ILE A 223 -17.02 -17.75 -1.12
CA ILE A 223 -16.70 -16.45 -1.68
C ILE A 223 -17.74 -16.11 -2.74
N THR A 224 -18.23 -14.89 -2.74
CA THR A 224 -18.96 -14.33 -3.88
C THR A 224 -18.23 -13.08 -4.31
N SER A 225 -17.76 -13.03 -5.55
CA SER A 225 -17.15 -11.82 -6.11
C SER A 225 -18.06 -11.20 -7.15
N CYS A 226 -18.26 -9.89 -7.10
CA CYS A 226 -19.13 -9.20 -8.05
C CYS A 226 -18.40 -8.18 -8.93
N TRP A 227 -18.86 -8.05 -10.18
CA TRP A 227 -18.24 -7.21 -11.19
C TRP A 227 -19.18 -6.14 -11.75
N ARG A 228 -18.64 -4.94 -12.04
CA ARG A 228 -19.40 -3.83 -12.64
C ARG A 228 -19.29 -3.78 -14.17
N THR A 229 -18.09 -4.05 -14.71
CA THR A 229 -17.80 -3.88 -16.14
C THR A 229 -17.60 -5.22 -16.84
N ALA A 230 -16.68 -6.06 -16.34
CA ALA A 230 -16.43 -7.39 -16.88
C ALA A 230 -16.00 -8.34 -15.75
N PRO A 231 -16.33 -9.65 -15.82
CA PRO A 231 -15.87 -10.63 -14.86
C PRO A 231 -14.37 -10.92 -15.00
N MET A 232 -13.76 -11.40 -13.92
CA MET A 232 -12.40 -11.94 -13.94
C MET A 232 -12.38 -13.31 -14.65
N PRO A 233 -11.48 -13.56 -15.61
CA PRO A 233 -11.55 -14.71 -16.52
C PRO A 233 -10.84 -15.96 -15.98
N TYR A 234 -11.08 -16.32 -14.71
CA TYR A 234 -10.45 -17.48 -14.07
C TYR A 234 -11.41 -18.63 -13.85
N GLU A 235 -10.85 -19.84 -13.72
CA GLU A 235 -11.54 -21.00 -13.19
C GLU A 235 -11.51 -20.94 -11.67
N TRP A 236 -12.66 -20.69 -11.06
CA TRP A 236 -12.79 -20.51 -9.62
C TRP A 236 -13.06 -21.83 -8.89
N PRO A 237 -12.62 -21.98 -7.63
CA PRO A 237 -12.98 -23.14 -6.81
C PRO A 237 -14.50 -23.29 -6.63
N ASP A 238 -14.95 -24.51 -6.31
CA ASP A 238 -16.39 -24.85 -6.21
C ASP A 238 -17.20 -23.92 -5.28
N ASN A 239 -16.57 -23.39 -4.22
CA ASN A 239 -17.22 -22.50 -3.26
C ASN A 239 -17.01 -21.00 -3.56
N TRP A 240 -16.58 -20.65 -4.77
CA TRP A 240 -16.44 -19.26 -5.22
C TRP A 240 -17.35 -18.97 -6.41
N THR A 241 -18.33 -18.09 -6.21
CA THR A 241 -19.27 -17.67 -7.25
C THR A 241 -18.96 -16.28 -7.77
N VAL A 242 -19.03 -16.08 -9.09
CA VAL A 242 -18.90 -14.77 -9.72
C VAL A 242 -20.25 -14.28 -10.20
N VAL A 243 -20.66 -13.09 -9.77
CA VAL A 243 -21.98 -12.50 -10.09
C VAL A 243 -21.85 -11.08 -10.66
N PRO A 244 -22.84 -10.55 -11.37
CA PRO A 244 -22.87 -9.16 -11.80
C PRO A 244 -22.94 -8.17 -10.63
N ALA A 245 -22.97 -6.88 -10.95
CA ALA A 245 -22.88 -5.79 -9.99
C ALA A 245 -23.85 -5.94 -8.81
N LEU A 246 -23.36 -5.65 -7.60
CA LEU A 246 -24.20 -5.42 -6.43
C LEU A 246 -25.13 -4.23 -6.70
N GLU A 247 -26.42 -4.37 -6.35
CA GLU A 247 -27.40 -3.29 -6.38
C GLU A 247 -27.63 -2.70 -4.98
N GLY A 248 -27.53 -3.54 -3.95
CA GLY A 248 -27.66 -3.14 -2.54
C GLY A 248 -27.75 -4.36 -1.63
N VAL A 249 -27.97 -4.10 -0.34
CA VAL A 249 -28.19 -5.13 0.67
C VAL A 249 -29.47 -4.85 1.47
N GLU A 250 -30.18 -5.90 1.85
CA GLU A 250 -31.31 -5.85 2.80
C GLU A 250 -31.01 -6.82 3.95
N GLY A 251 -30.78 -6.28 5.16
CA GLY A 251 -30.28 -7.09 6.28
C GLY A 251 -28.89 -7.67 5.96
N ARG A 252 -28.81 -8.99 5.76
CA ARG A 252 -27.57 -9.68 5.33
C ARG A 252 -27.64 -10.19 3.88
N THR A 253 -28.74 -9.96 3.20
CA THR A 253 -28.96 -10.43 1.83
C THR A 253 -28.40 -9.41 0.84
N ALA A 254 -27.42 -9.81 0.05
CA ALA A 254 -26.91 -9.03 -1.07
C ALA A 254 -27.74 -9.31 -2.33
N HIS A 255 -28.11 -8.26 -3.05
CA HIS A 255 -28.89 -8.32 -4.29
C HIS A 255 -28.05 -7.89 -5.49
N PHE A 256 -28.07 -8.68 -6.56
CA PHE A 256 -27.24 -8.46 -7.74
C PHE A 256 -28.08 -8.14 -8.98
N LYS A 257 -27.44 -7.48 -9.95
CA LYS A 257 -28.09 -6.98 -11.18
C LYS A 257 -28.77 -8.03 -12.06
N ASP A 258 -28.41 -9.30 -11.93
CA ASP A 258 -29.09 -10.41 -12.64
C ASP A 258 -30.34 -10.93 -11.92
N GLY A 259 -30.73 -10.30 -10.80
CA GLY A 259 -31.87 -10.71 -9.98
C GLY A 259 -31.54 -11.80 -8.97
N THR A 260 -30.30 -12.29 -8.94
CA THR A 260 -29.87 -13.24 -7.90
C THR A 260 -29.64 -12.53 -6.57
N SER A 261 -29.72 -13.29 -5.48
CA SER A 261 -29.41 -12.80 -4.14
C SER A 261 -28.74 -13.88 -3.30
N LYS A 262 -28.01 -13.45 -2.28
CA LYS A 262 -27.28 -14.35 -1.38
C LYS A 262 -27.10 -13.71 0.00
N GLU A 263 -27.31 -14.49 1.06
CA GLU A 263 -26.88 -14.08 2.40
C GLU A 263 -25.36 -14.05 2.49
N VAL A 264 -24.82 -12.97 3.04
CA VAL A 264 -23.38 -12.77 3.22
C VAL A 264 -23.09 -12.25 4.62
N ASP A 265 -21.95 -12.65 5.16
CA ASP A 265 -21.55 -12.35 6.53
C ASP A 265 -20.64 -11.11 6.62
N ALA A 266 -19.87 -10.88 5.56
CA ALA A 266 -18.95 -9.76 5.44
C ALA A 266 -18.83 -9.30 3.99
N ILE A 267 -18.51 -8.01 3.82
CA ILE A 267 -18.31 -7.35 2.53
C ILE A 267 -16.92 -6.71 2.52
N VAL A 268 -16.07 -7.15 1.59
CA VAL A 268 -14.75 -6.57 1.35
C VAL A 268 -14.77 -5.76 0.05
N LEU A 269 -14.58 -4.46 0.18
CA LEU A 269 -14.52 -3.52 -0.93
C LEU A 269 -13.11 -3.52 -1.52
N CYS A 270 -12.94 -4.20 -2.66
CA CYS A 270 -11.71 -4.23 -3.45
C CYS A 270 -11.80 -3.21 -4.59
N THR A 271 -12.16 -1.98 -4.25
CA THR A 271 -12.63 -0.92 -5.17
C THR A 271 -11.57 0.12 -5.52
N GLY A 272 -10.31 -0.15 -5.18
CA GLY A 272 -9.15 0.63 -5.61
C GLY A 272 -8.83 1.79 -4.68
N TYR A 273 -8.03 2.73 -5.20
CA TYR A 273 -7.46 3.82 -4.41
C TYR A 273 -7.50 5.12 -5.20
N LEU A 274 -7.41 6.24 -4.49
CA LEU A 274 -7.33 7.58 -5.04
C LEU A 274 -5.89 8.07 -5.03
N HIS A 275 -5.52 8.87 -6.05
CA HIS A 275 -4.36 9.74 -5.94
C HIS A 275 -4.73 10.88 -5.00
N HIS A 276 -4.03 10.99 -3.88
CA HIS A 276 -4.36 11.95 -2.84
C HIS A 276 -3.08 12.51 -2.22
N PHE A 277 -2.97 13.84 -2.23
CA PHE A 277 -1.80 14.57 -1.74
C PHE A 277 -2.28 15.70 -0.83
N ALA A 278 -2.54 15.41 0.45
CA ALA A 278 -3.07 16.39 1.40
C ALA A 278 -2.13 17.58 1.71
N PHE A 279 -0.88 17.48 1.28
CA PHE A 279 0.19 18.44 1.55
C PHE A 279 0.58 19.29 0.32
N LEU A 280 -0.17 19.19 -0.79
CA LEU A 280 0.03 20.00 -1.98
C LEU A 280 -1.15 20.97 -2.18
N PRO A 281 -0.90 22.18 -2.71
CA PRO A 281 -1.95 23.18 -2.99
C PRO A 281 -2.82 22.83 -4.20
#